data_AF-A0A829BXT7-F1
#
_entry.id   AF-A0A829BXT7-F1
#
_cell.length_a   1.000
_cell.length_b   1.000
_cell.length_c   1.000
_cell.angle_alpha   90.00
_cell.angle_beta   90.00
_cell.angle_gamma   90.00
#
_symmetry.space_group_name_H-M   'P 1'
#
loop_
_entity.id
_entity.type
_entity.pdbx_description
1 polymer ?
#
loop_
_entity_poly.entity_id
_entity_poly.type
_entity_poly.pdbx_seq_one_letter_code
_entity_poly.pdbx_strand_id
1 'polypeptide(L)'
;MAEVESFKLDYTKVITPYVRKIDVQYGKKGDVIINFDVQLVQSNQGAIPTGGLHTIEHSLASLIRDRIDGMIDFSLFGCRTGFHLIIWGKQSSNEIARVIK
;
A
#
# COMPACT_ATOMS: atom_id res chain seq x y z
N MET A 1 -14.49 10.51 -16.15
CA MET A 1 -13.85 9.40 -15.39
C MET A 1 -13.47 9.94 -14.03
N ALA A 2 -13.52 9.13 -12.97
CA ALA A 2 -13.07 9.56 -11.65
C ALA A 2 -11.57 9.88 -11.67
N GLU A 3 -11.14 10.91 -10.94
CA GLU A 3 -9.72 11.14 -10.73
C GLU A 3 -9.17 10.10 -9.76
N VAL A 4 -8.14 9.35 -10.18
CA VAL A 4 -7.45 8.35 -9.36
C VAL A 4 -6.01 8.82 -9.17
N GLU A 5 -5.58 8.98 -7.92
CA GLU A 5 -4.25 9.52 -7.59
C GLU A 5 -3.12 8.76 -8.26
N SER A 6 -3.21 7.43 -8.31
CA SER A 6 -2.19 6.57 -8.88
C SER A 6 -1.99 6.79 -10.38
N PHE A 7 -2.90 7.46 -11.10
CA PHE A 7 -2.74 7.81 -12.51
C PHE A 7 -1.93 9.10 -12.71
N LYS A 8 -1.77 9.91 -11.65
CA LYS A 8 -0.96 11.14 -11.67
C LYS A 8 0.52 10.85 -11.34
N LEU A 9 0.85 9.65 -10.86
CA LEU A 9 2.21 9.24 -10.53
C LEU A 9 3.01 8.88 -11.79
N ASP A 10 4.21 9.43 -11.91
CA ASP A 10 5.17 9.05 -12.97
C ASP A 10 5.97 7.80 -12.55
N TYR A 11 5.48 6.64 -12.95
CA TYR A 11 6.10 5.33 -12.65
C TYR A 11 7.50 5.13 -13.26
N THR A 12 7.94 5.99 -14.18
CA THR A 12 9.30 5.89 -14.74
C THR A 12 10.36 6.48 -13.80
N LYS A 13 9.94 7.29 -12.82
CA LYS A 13 10.83 7.99 -11.88
C LYS A 13 10.89 7.34 -10.50
N VAL A 14 9.99 6.41 -10.20
CA VAL A 14 9.98 5.72 -8.90
C VAL A 14 11.00 4.57 -8.89
N ILE A 15 11.62 4.33 -7.73
CA ILE A 15 12.60 3.26 -7.52
C ILE A 15 12.07 2.32 -6.44
N THR A 16 11.86 1.06 -6.81
CA THR A 16 11.34 0.01 -5.93
C THR A 16 12.45 -0.78 -5.22
N PRO A 17 12.17 -1.41 -4.06
CA PRO A 17 10.91 -1.38 -3.31
C PRO A 17 10.73 -0.09 -2.49
N TYR A 18 9.47 0.35 -2.30
CA TYR A 18 9.16 1.55 -1.50
C TYR A 18 7.81 1.47 -0.79
N VAL A 19 7.64 2.36 0.20
CA VAL A 19 6.33 2.69 0.79
C VAL A 19 6.05 4.18 0.61
N ARG A 20 4.96 4.53 -0.07
CA ARG A 20 4.59 5.92 -0.40
C ARG A 20 3.17 6.21 0.09
N LYS A 21 2.94 7.41 0.60
CA LYS A 21 1.59 7.88 0.93
C LYS A 21 0.85 8.24 -0.38
N ILE A 22 -0.28 7.59 -0.64
CA ILE A 22 -1.16 7.87 -1.77
C ILE A 22 -2.08 9.04 -1.41
N ASP A 23 -2.85 8.87 -0.34
CA ASP A 23 -3.92 9.79 0.03
C ASP A 23 -4.16 9.79 1.54
N VAL A 24 -4.70 10.90 2.04
CA VAL A 24 -5.15 11.06 3.43
C VAL A 24 -6.58 11.59 3.40
N GLN A 25 -7.51 10.81 3.92
CA GLN A 25 -8.91 11.19 4.00
C GLN A 25 -9.30 11.50 5.44
N TYR A 26 -10.13 12.53 5.60
CA TYR A 26 -10.63 12.98 6.88
C TYR A 26 -12.12 12.71 6.98
N GLY A 27 -12.51 11.94 8.01
CA GLY A 27 -13.90 11.72 8.36
C GLY A 27 -14.56 12.99 8.89
N LYS A 28 -15.89 13.06 8.82
CA LYS A 28 -16.68 14.22 9.28
C LYS A 28 -16.45 14.60 10.75
N LYS A 29 -15.98 13.66 11.57
CA LYS A 29 -15.72 13.83 13.01
C LYS A 29 -14.23 13.99 13.35
N GLY A 30 -13.37 14.07 12.35
CA GLY A 30 -11.92 14.24 12.52
C GLY A 30 -11.11 12.93 12.46
N ASP A 31 -11.75 11.79 12.20
CA ASP A 31 -11.04 10.53 11.95
C ASP A 31 -10.14 10.65 10.71
N VAL A 32 -9.01 9.95 10.68
CA VAL A 32 -8.04 10.03 9.58
C VAL A 32 -7.77 8.65 9.03
N ILE A 33 -7.93 8.46 7.73
CA ILE A 33 -7.53 7.25 7.01
C ILE A 33 -6.38 7.62 6.08
N ILE A 34 -5.37 6.76 6.04
CA ILE A 34 -4.26 6.88 5.09
C ILE A 34 -4.25 5.67 4.18
N ASN A 35 -4.09 5.90 2.89
CA ASN A 35 -3.78 4.88 1.90
C ASN A 35 -2.29 4.94 1.56
N PHE A 36 -1.60 3.81 1.68
CA PHE A 36 -0.20 3.64 1.30
C PHE A 36 -0.06 2.74 0.09
N ASP A 37 0.86 3.13 -0.79
CA ASP A 37 1.40 2.35 -1.89
C ASP A 37 2.61 1.57 -1.38
N VAL A 38 2.45 0.26 -1.25
CA VAL A 38 3.50 -0.70 -0.90
C VAL A 38 3.99 -1.37 -2.17
N GLN A 39 5.03 -0.81 -2.77
CA GLN A 39 5.52 -1.22 -4.07
C GLN A 39 6.70 -2.18 -3.93
N LEU A 40 6.54 -3.42 -4.43
CA LEU A 40 7.56 -4.47 -4.32
C LEU A 40 8.35 -4.70 -5.61
N VAL A 41 7.70 -4.50 -6.77
CA VAL A 41 8.29 -4.76 -8.09
C VAL A 41 8.26 -3.48 -8.92
N GLN A 42 9.33 -3.24 -9.67
CA GLN A 42 9.43 -2.08 -10.55
C GLN A 42 8.35 -2.14 -11.65
N SER A 43 7.54 -1.09 -11.73
CA SER A 43 6.47 -0.97 -12.74
C SER A 43 7.02 -1.12 -14.15
N ASN A 44 6.28 -1.86 -14.98
CA ASN A 44 6.63 -2.20 -16.38
C ASN A 44 7.91 -3.03 -16.58
N GLN A 45 8.58 -3.47 -15.50
CA GLN A 45 9.78 -4.32 -15.58
C GLN A 45 9.55 -5.73 -15.02
N GLY A 46 8.44 -5.96 -14.32
CA GLY A 46 8.07 -7.26 -13.79
C GLY A 46 6.69 -7.25 -13.17
N ALA A 47 6.25 -8.43 -12.72
CA ALA A 47 5.02 -8.63 -11.97
C ALA A 47 5.17 -9.86 -11.08
N ILE A 48 4.47 -9.86 -9.95
CA ILE A 48 4.39 -11.01 -9.06
C ILE A 48 3.37 -12.00 -9.67
N PRO A 49 3.70 -13.29 -9.82
CA PRO A 49 2.73 -14.30 -10.25
C PRO A 49 1.52 -14.35 -9.30
N THR A 50 0.32 -14.53 -9.83
CA THR A 50 -0.93 -14.43 -9.07
C THR A 50 -0.94 -15.29 -7.81
N GLY A 51 -0.44 -16.53 -7.88
CA GLY A 51 -0.33 -17.40 -6.71
C GLY A 51 0.57 -16.82 -5.62
N GLY A 52 1.75 -16.30 -5.99
CA GLY A 52 2.66 -15.67 -5.05
C GLY A 52 2.11 -14.37 -4.46
N LEU A 53 1.44 -13.56 -5.29
CA LEU A 53 0.82 -12.31 -4.86
C LEU A 53 -0.28 -12.57 -3.80
N HIS A 54 -1.13 -13.57 -4.05
CA HIS A 54 -2.19 -13.98 -3.14
C HIS A 54 -1.63 -14.57 -1.82
N THR A 55 -0.56 -15.36 -1.88
CA THR A 55 0.12 -15.85 -0.66
C THR A 55 0.70 -14.70 0.16
N ILE A 56 1.31 -13.70 -0.49
CA ILE A 56 1.84 -12.51 0.18
C ILE A 56 0.70 -11.70 0.83
N GLU A 57 -0.42 -11.51 0.12
CA GLU A 57 -1.61 -10.83 0.64
C GLU A 57 -2.08 -11.45 1.96
N HIS A 58 -2.32 -12.76 1.97
CA HIS A 58 -2.75 -13.47 3.18
C HIS A 58 -1.72 -13.39 4.32
N SER A 59 -0.44 -13.57 3.99
CA SER A 59 0.63 -13.57 5.00
C SER A 59 0.79 -12.20 5.65
N LEU A 60 0.85 -11.14 4.85
CA LEU A 60 1.01 -9.78 5.35
C LEU A 60 -0.26 -9.25 6.02
N ALA A 61 -1.46 -9.63 5.55
CA ALA A 61 -2.70 -9.26 6.22
C ALA A 61 -2.74 -9.75 7.68
N SER A 62 -2.17 -10.93 7.97
CA SER A 62 -2.03 -11.42 9.35
C SER A 62 -0.89 -10.70 10.08
N LEU A 63 0.32 -10.73 9.51
CA LEU A 63 1.52 -10.22 10.18
C LEU A 63 1.46 -8.71 10.49
N ILE A 64 0.85 -7.91 9.61
CA ILE A 64 0.68 -6.47 9.85
C ILE A 64 -0.20 -6.23 11.06
N ARG A 65 -1.28 -7.01 11.24
CA ARG A 65 -2.18 -6.89 12.40
C ARG A 65 -1.51 -7.26 13.71
N ASP A 66 -0.50 -8.12 13.69
CA ASP A 66 0.31 -8.44 14.87
C ASP A 66 1.31 -7.33 15.23
N ARG A 67 1.63 -6.44 14.27
CA ARG A 67 2.70 -5.43 14.38
C ARG A 67 2.17 -4.01 14.55
N ILE A 68 0.96 -3.73 14.08
CA ILE A 68 0.33 -2.42 14.21
C ILE A 68 -1.19 -2.53 14.28
N ASP A 69 -1.79 -1.73 15.15
CA ASP A 69 -3.23 -1.58 15.26
C ASP A 69 -3.81 -0.68 14.15
N GLY A 70 -5.12 -0.81 13.92
CA GLY A 70 -5.87 0.12 13.08
C GLY A 70 -5.77 -0.13 11.58
N MET A 71 -5.14 -1.23 11.14
CA MET A 71 -5.19 -1.67 9.76
C MET A 71 -6.65 -1.92 9.34
N ILE A 72 -7.08 -1.27 8.26
CA ILE A 72 -8.41 -1.43 7.66
C ILE A 72 -8.36 -2.51 6.58
N ASP A 73 -7.43 -2.38 5.63
CA ASP A 73 -7.34 -3.24 4.45
C ASP A 73 -5.90 -3.37 3.96
N PHE A 74 -5.58 -4.54 3.38
CA PHE A 74 -4.33 -4.78 2.66
C PHE A 74 -4.68 -5.58 1.40
N SER A 75 -4.73 -4.87 0.26
CA SER A 75 -5.26 -5.42 -0.99
C SER A 75 -4.27 -5.26 -2.13
N LEU A 76 -4.25 -6.24 -3.02
CA LEU A 76 -3.34 -6.25 -4.17
C LEU A 76 -3.65 -5.16 -5.20
N PHE A 77 -2.62 -4.66 -5.87
CA PHE A 77 -2.81 -3.91 -7.11
C PHE A 77 -3.09 -4.84 -8.28
N GLY A 78 -4.03 -4.46 -9.15
CA GLY A 78 -4.33 -5.20 -10.38
C GLY A 78 -3.14 -5.31 -11.35
N CYS A 79 -2.17 -4.38 -11.29
CA CYS A 79 -0.92 -4.46 -12.05
C CYS A 79 0.08 -5.50 -11.49
N ARG A 80 -0.21 -6.09 -10.32
CA ARG A 80 0.58 -7.15 -9.65
C ARG A 80 2.01 -6.76 -9.28
N THR A 81 2.23 -5.49 -8.95
CA THR A 81 3.56 -4.98 -8.59
C THR A 81 3.66 -4.50 -7.13
N GLY A 82 2.54 -4.44 -6.41
CA GLY A 82 2.44 -3.94 -5.05
C GLY A 82 1.04 -4.10 -4.45
N PHE A 83 0.81 -3.38 -3.35
CA PHE A 83 -0.40 -3.44 -2.54
C PHE A 83 -0.84 -2.05 -2.06
N HIS A 84 -2.15 -1.88 -1.87
CA HIS A 84 -2.68 -0.87 -0.98
C HIS A 84 -2.55 -1.34 0.47
N LEU A 85 -2.12 -0.44 1.37
CA LEU A 85 -2.35 -0.58 2.80
C LEU A 85 -3.20 0.60 3.27
N ILE A 86 -4.40 0.32 3.76
CA ILE A 86 -5.32 1.32 4.30
C ILE A 86 -5.32 1.20 5.82
N ILE A 87 -5.07 2.29 6.53
CA ILE A 87 -4.91 2.31 7.98
C ILE A 87 -5.48 3.58 8.60
N TRP A 88 -6.04 3.46 9.80
CA TRP A 88 -6.41 4.62 10.62
C TRP A 88 -5.16 5.30 11.19
N GLY A 89 -5.15 6.63 11.18
CA GLY A 89 -4.20 7.43 11.94
C GLY A 89 -3.33 8.36 11.11
N LYS A 90 -2.10 8.58 11.58
CA LYS A 90 -1.16 9.60 11.07
C LYS A 90 0.24 9.02 10.78
N GLN A 91 0.30 7.72 10.51
CA GLN A 91 1.53 6.97 10.30
C GLN A 91 2.37 7.58 9.16
N SER A 92 3.68 7.41 9.27
CA SER A 92 4.65 7.81 8.24
C SER A 92 5.01 6.63 7.34
N SER A 93 5.44 6.90 6.11
CA SER A 93 5.96 5.85 5.21
C SER A 93 7.07 5.02 5.84
N ASN A 94 7.98 5.65 6.60
CA ASN A 94 9.09 4.96 7.27
C ASN A 94 8.64 4.05 8.42
N GLU A 95 7.51 4.38 9.06
CA GLU A 95 6.90 3.50 10.06
C GLU A 95 6.27 2.28 9.40
N ILE A 96 5.46 2.51 8.36
CA ILE A 96 4.83 1.42 7.60
C ILE A 96 5.86 0.51 6.94
N ALA A 97 6.95 1.05 6.40
CA ALA A 97 8.05 0.24 5.86
C ALA A 97 8.68 -0.69 6.92
N ARG A 98 8.78 -0.24 8.19
CA ARG A 98 9.26 -1.07 9.30
C ARG A 98 8.25 -2.14 9.72
N VAL A 99 6.95 -1.83 9.63
CA VAL A 99 5.88 -2.81 9.90
C VAL A 99 5.87 -3.93 8.85
N ILE A 100 6.18 -3.63 7.58
CA ILE A 100 6.15 -4.60 6.48
C ILE A 100 7.42 -5.47 6.44
N LYS A 101 8.58 -4.90 6.80
CA LYS A 101 9.88 -5.61 6.82
C LYS A 101 9.93 -6.73 7.85
#